data_AF-A0A962M229-F1
#
_entry.id   AF-A0A962M229-F1
#
_cell.length_a   1.000
_cell.length_b   1.000
_cell.length_c   1.000
_cell.angle_alpha   90.00
_cell.angle_beta   90.00
_cell.angle_gamma   90.00
#
_symmetry.space_group_name_H-M   'P 1'
#
loop_
_entity.id
_entity.type
_entity.pdbx_description
1 polymer ?
#
loop_
_entity_poly.entity_id
_entity_poly.type
_entity_poly.pdbx_seq_one_letter_code
_entity_poly.pdbx_strand_id
1 'polypeptide(L)'
;MRNVDKLVKPQGRTVLLRHHLAFIIASALVLWCMFTLLRVALFVYNLDLVGSAPAAYFVQAFSNGVRFDLRLVAYICMPLVFSTLSFRTMQARGFHVAWLTLLASVTLFLGLVELDFYREFQQRLNSLFFQYLNEAPATVVSMLWHGFPVVRYLAGWLLLSVLLFYVFRCIDRWASSQQQAVATPVVAAAPWYVRVPVFLVCLLAAVALARGTLQQGPPLRWGAAYTTDSLFANQLGLNATLSLADAAKEYFSSRRANVRRATLTGADATGTVRTMLLAADEQLVDAETATVRRRASPGAAGALAIKNIVIILMESFAGHYVGALG
;
A
#
# COMPACT_ATOMS: atom_id res chain seq x y z
N MET A 1 -46.83 44.04 -22.65
CA MET A 1 -45.39 43.70 -22.70
C MET A 1 -44.96 43.13 -21.36
N ARG A 2 -44.79 41.81 -21.24
CA ARG A 2 -43.98 41.18 -20.19
C ARG A 2 -43.47 39.86 -20.75
N ASN A 3 -42.30 39.92 -21.38
CA ASN A 3 -41.55 38.74 -21.80
C ASN A 3 -41.13 38.03 -20.51
N VAL A 4 -41.71 36.85 -20.27
CA VAL A 4 -41.22 35.92 -19.27
C VAL A 4 -40.04 35.21 -19.92
N ASP A 5 -38.84 35.72 -19.67
CA ASP A 5 -37.60 35.01 -19.97
C ASP A 5 -37.65 33.66 -19.26
N LYS A 6 -37.95 32.63 -20.05
CA LYS A 6 -37.76 31.24 -19.65
C LYS A 6 -36.28 31.09 -19.38
N LEU A 7 -35.93 31.06 -18.09
CA LEU A 7 -34.65 30.57 -17.58
C LEU A 7 -34.35 29.22 -18.25
N VAL A 8 -33.55 29.26 -19.31
CA VAL A 8 -32.96 28.09 -19.92
C VAL A 8 -32.07 27.47 -18.85
N LYS A 9 -32.58 26.47 -18.13
CA LYS A 9 -31.73 25.58 -17.34
C LYS A 9 -30.60 25.12 -18.27
N PRO A 10 -29.32 25.28 -17.89
CA PRO A 10 -28.23 24.80 -18.72
C PRO A 10 -28.50 23.33 -19.00
N GLN A 11 -28.74 23.00 -20.27
CA GLN A 11 -29.00 21.64 -20.70
C GLN A 11 -27.81 20.79 -20.23
N GLY A 12 -28.05 19.90 -19.27
CA GLY A 12 -27.02 19.06 -18.71
C GLY A 12 -26.36 18.27 -19.84
N ARG A 13 -25.02 18.35 -19.94
CA ARG A 13 -24.24 17.57 -20.91
C ARG A 13 -24.62 16.09 -20.79
N THR A 14 -25.19 15.52 -21.84
CA THR A 14 -25.59 14.12 -21.88
C THR A 14 -24.37 13.24 -22.11
N VAL A 15 -23.84 12.58 -21.07
CA VAL A 15 -22.65 11.73 -21.22
C VAL A 15 -23.01 10.41 -21.92
N LEU A 16 -22.46 10.18 -23.11
CA LEU A 16 -22.58 8.92 -23.85
C LEU A 16 -21.71 7.80 -23.25
N LEU A 17 -22.11 6.55 -23.50
CA LEU A 17 -21.38 5.35 -23.05
C LEU A 17 -19.93 5.33 -23.54
N ARG A 18 -19.69 5.60 -24.84
CA ARG A 18 -18.34 5.64 -25.42
C ARG A 18 -17.42 6.66 -24.73
N HIS A 19 -17.93 7.83 -24.38
CA HIS A 19 -17.16 8.88 -23.71
C HIS A 19 -16.91 8.52 -22.24
N HIS A 20 -17.82 7.79 -21.61
CA HIS A 20 -17.61 7.25 -20.28
C HIS A 20 -16.53 6.17 -20.26
N LEU A 21 -16.52 5.26 -21.24
CA LEU A 21 -15.46 4.26 -21.40
C LEU A 21 -14.10 4.91 -21.68
N ALA A 22 -14.04 5.88 -22.59
CA ALA A 22 -12.80 6.62 -22.88
C ALA A 22 -12.25 7.31 -21.62
N PHE A 23 -13.13 7.89 -20.80
CA PHE A 23 -12.76 8.48 -19.52
C PHE A 23 -12.22 7.45 -18.52
N ILE A 24 -12.85 6.27 -18.41
CA ILE A 24 -12.37 5.18 -17.54
C ILE A 24 -10.97 4.74 -17.95
N ILE A 25 -10.77 4.47 -19.25
CA ILE A 25 -9.49 3.97 -19.78
C ILE A 25 -8.38 5.01 -19.60
N ALA A 26 -8.64 6.28 -19.97
CA ALA A 26 -7.66 7.35 -19.82
C ALA A 26 -7.32 7.60 -18.34
N SER A 27 -8.31 7.57 -17.44
CA SER A 27 -8.07 7.73 -16.00
C SER A 27 -7.27 6.55 -15.42
N ALA A 28 -7.59 5.32 -15.84
CA ALA A 28 -6.85 4.13 -15.44
C ALA A 28 -5.39 4.18 -15.90
N LEU A 29 -5.13 4.68 -17.11
CA LEU A 29 -3.78 4.86 -17.64
C LEU A 29 -3.00 5.90 -16.85
N VAL A 30 -3.61 7.04 -16.50
CA VAL A 30 -2.97 8.06 -15.64
C VAL A 30 -2.59 7.49 -14.27
N LEU A 31 -3.50 6.74 -13.63
CA LEU A 31 -3.21 6.10 -12.35
C LEU A 31 -2.08 5.07 -12.47
N TRP A 32 -2.08 4.25 -13.52
CA TRP A 32 -1.03 3.27 -13.76
C TRP A 32 0.34 3.94 -14.00
N CYS A 33 0.38 5.01 -14.79
CA CYS A 33 1.58 5.81 -14.98
C CYS A 33 2.07 6.41 -13.65
N MET A 34 1.16 6.95 -12.84
CA MET A 34 1.49 7.48 -11.51
C MET A 34 2.13 6.42 -10.61
N PHE A 35 1.54 5.21 -10.52
CA PHE A 35 2.10 4.12 -9.71
C PHE A 35 3.45 3.62 -10.23
N THR A 36 3.61 3.56 -11.55
CA THR A 36 4.89 3.21 -12.18
C THR A 36 5.95 4.25 -11.85
N LEU A 37 5.63 5.54 -11.94
CA LEU A 37 6.53 6.64 -11.56
C LEU A 37 6.90 6.59 -10.08
N LEU A 38 5.96 6.28 -9.19
CA LEU A 38 6.25 6.09 -7.77
C LEU A 38 7.18 4.89 -7.52
N ARG A 39 7.02 3.78 -8.26
CA ARG A 39 7.96 2.65 -8.17
C ARG A 39 9.35 3.04 -8.68
N VAL A 40 9.43 3.77 -9.79
CA VAL A 40 10.71 4.28 -10.30
C VAL A 40 11.35 5.24 -9.30
N ALA A 41 10.56 6.15 -8.70
CA ALA A 41 11.05 7.05 -7.66
C ALA A 41 11.59 6.27 -6.46
N LEU A 42 10.88 5.23 -6.01
CA LEU A 42 11.35 4.36 -4.93
C LEU A 42 12.66 3.67 -5.29
N PHE A 43 12.77 3.13 -6.51
CA PHE A 43 13.99 2.51 -7.00
C PHE A 43 15.17 3.50 -7.03
N VAL A 44 14.96 4.68 -7.62
CA VAL A 44 15.99 5.72 -7.77
C VAL A 44 16.41 6.30 -6.41
N TYR A 45 15.46 6.50 -5.50
CA TYR A 45 15.75 7.05 -4.16
C TYR A 45 16.55 6.08 -3.28
N ASN A 46 16.43 4.78 -3.55
CA ASN A 46 17.02 3.70 -2.78
C ASN A 46 18.06 2.90 -3.58
N LEU A 47 18.73 3.53 -4.56
CA LEU A 47 19.73 2.86 -5.40
C LEU A 47 20.89 2.27 -4.60
N ASP A 48 21.24 2.87 -3.47
CA ASP A 48 22.30 2.38 -2.58
C ASP A 48 22.02 0.96 -2.04
N LEU A 49 20.74 0.54 -2.04
CA LEU A 49 20.27 -0.75 -1.52
C LEU A 49 20.22 -1.84 -2.59
N VAL A 50 20.58 -1.52 -3.83
CA VAL A 50 20.71 -2.49 -4.94
C VAL A 50 21.83 -3.49 -4.67
N GLY A 51 22.95 -3.01 -4.08
CA GLY A 51 24.13 -3.83 -3.81
C GLY A 51 24.68 -4.49 -5.09
N SER A 52 25.01 -5.77 -5.00
CA SER A 52 25.53 -6.60 -6.10
C SER A 52 24.43 -7.38 -6.85
N ALA A 53 23.15 -7.06 -6.64
CA ALA A 53 22.05 -7.82 -7.22
C ALA A 53 22.00 -7.70 -8.75
N PRO A 54 21.78 -8.80 -9.50
CA PRO A 54 21.64 -8.77 -10.94
C PRO A 54 20.49 -7.85 -11.42
N ALA A 55 20.74 -7.09 -12.50
CA ALA A 55 19.72 -6.22 -13.12
C ALA A 55 18.44 -6.98 -13.52
N ALA A 56 18.56 -8.27 -13.86
CA ALA A 56 17.44 -9.14 -14.20
C ALA A 56 16.41 -9.26 -13.05
N TYR A 57 16.86 -9.22 -11.79
CA TYR A 57 15.96 -9.27 -10.63
C TYR A 57 15.06 -8.03 -10.56
N PHE A 58 15.59 -6.86 -10.89
CA PHE A 58 14.81 -5.63 -10.93
C PHE A 58 13.83 -5.63 -12.10
N VAL A 59 14.22 -6.13 -13.27
CA VAL A 59 13.27 -6.29 -14.40
C VAL A 59 12.11 -7.21 -14.02
N GLN A 60 12.40 -8.33 -13.36
CA GLN A 60 11.37 -9.24 -12.84
C GLN A 60 10.49 -8.56 -11.78
N ALA A 61 11.08 -7.81 -10.86
CA ALA A 61 10.38 -7.05 -9.84
C ALA A 61 9.44 -5.99 -10.43
N PHE A 62 9.89 -5.21 -11.41
CA PHE A 62 9.07 -4.23 -12.11
C PHE A 62 7.91 -4.90 -12.86
N SER A 63 8.17 -6.03 -13.53
CA SER A 63 7.14 -6.82 -14.22
C SER A 63 6.08 -7.35 -13.26
N ASN A 64 6.49 -7.93 -12.13
CA ASN A 64 5.59 -8.38 -11.07
C ASN A 64 4.81 -7.21 -10.46
N GLY A 65 5.48 -6.07 -10.26
CA GLY A 65 4.90 -4.87 -9.70
C GLY A 65 3.77 -4.26 -10.52
N VAL A 66 3.86 -4.33 -11.86
CA VAL A 66 2.76 -3.88 -12.74
C VAL A 66 1.45 -4.58 -12.39
N ARG A 67 1.49 -5.87 -11.97
CA ARG A 67 0.29 -6.62 -11.58
C ARG A 67 -0.35 -6.05 -10.31
N PHE A 68 0.46 -5.65 -9.33
CA PHE A 68 -0.02 -5.02 -8.11
C PHE A 68 -0.57 -3.61 -8.38
N ASP A 69 0.07 -2.84 -9.26
CA ASP A 69 -0.42 -1.50 -9.62
C ASP A 69 -1.75 -1.59 -10.36
N LEU A 70 -1.86 -2.47 -11.36
CA LEU A 70 -3.10 -2.67 -12.11
C LEU A 70 -4.25 -3.14 -11.21
N ARG A 71 -3.96 -3.96 -10.20
CA ARG A 71 -4.93 -4.35 -9.18
C ARG A 71 -5.45 -3.14 -8.41
N LEU A 72 -4.57 -2.24 -7.97
CA LEU A 72 -4.98 -1.02 -7.27
C LEU A 72 -5.78 -0.08 -8.19
N VAL A 73 -5.36 0.08 -9.45
CA VAL A 73 -6.11 0.83 -10.47
C VAL A 73 -7.52 0.27 -10.64
N ALA A 74 -7.67 -1.06 -10.70
CA ALA A 74 -8.97 -1.70 -10.82
C ALA A 74 -9.87 -1.40 -9.61
N TYR A 75 -9.33 -1.39 -8.39
CA TYR A 75 -10.08 -1.01 -7.18
C TYR A 75 -10.50 0.47 -7.20
N ILE A 76 -9.62 1.39 -7.59
CA ILE A 76 -9.93 2.82 -7.65
C ILE A 76 -11.00 3.12 -8.72
N CYS A 77 -10.94 2.43 -9.87
CA CYS A 77 -11.86 2.61 -10.98
C CYS A 77 -13.23 1.91 -10.81
N MET A 78 -13.43 1.06 -9.79
CA MET A 78 -14.68 0.33 -9.56
C MET A 78 -15.94 1.22 -9.59
N PRO A 79 -16.01 2.38 -8.88
CA PRO A 79 -17.21 3.22 -8.90
C PRO A 79 -17.55 3.77 -10.30
N LEU A 80 -16.55 3.97 -11.16
CA LEU A 80 -16.76 4.40 -12.54
C LEU A 80 -17.30 3.24 -13.38
N VAL A 81 -16.79 2.01 -13.18
CA VAL A 81 -17.35 0.82 -13.83
C VAL A 81 -18.81 0.63 -13.46
N PHE A 82 -19.17 0.71 -12.17
CA PHE A 82 -20.57 0.65 -11.73
C PHE A 82 -21.43 1.78 -12.30
N SER A 83 -20.84 2.96 -12.53
CA SER A 83 -21.56 4.09 -13.09
C SER A 83 -22.09 3.80 -14.51
N THR A 84 -21.51 2.87 -15.27
CA THR A 84 -21.99 2.47 -16.61
C THR A 84 -23.43 1.94 -16.63
N LEU A 85 -23.94 1.43 -15.50
CA LEU A 85 -25.31 0.90 -15.39
C LEU A 85 -26.39 2.00 -15.44
N SER A 86 -26.09 3.21 -14.95
CA SER A 86 -27.06 4.28 -14.85
C SER A 86 -26.60 5.57 -15.53
N PHE A 87 -27.45 6.13 -16.38
CA PHE A 87 -27.16 7.38 -17.07
C PHE A 87 -26.97 8.56 -16.11
N ARG A 88 -27.73 8.58 -15.00
CA ARG A 88 -27.58 9.61 -13.96
C ARG A 88 -26.21 9.54 -13.30
N THR A 89 -25.72 8.33 -13.01
CA THR A 89 -24.40 8.14 -12.41
C THR A 89 -23.28 8.47 -13.40
N MET A 90 -23.43 8.16 -14.69
CA MET A 90 -22.46 8.56 -15.72
C MET A 90 -22.31 10.07 -15.86
N GLN A 91 -23.39 10.83 -15.61
CA GLN A 91 -23.37 12.29 -15.65
C GLN A 91 -22.73 12.94 -14.42
N ALA A 92 -22.52 12.20 -13.34
CA ALA A 92 -21.90 12.69 -12.11
C ALA A 92 -20.37 12.86 -12.24
N ARG A 93 -19.90 13.50 -13.33
CA ARG A 93 -18.48 13.69 -13.65
C ARG A 93 -17.72 14.43 -12.56
N GLY A 94 -18.35 15.41 -11.90
CA GLY A 94 -17.77 16.10 -10.75
C GLY A 94 -17.43 15.14 -9.62
N PHE A 95 -18.33 14.18 -9.33
CA PHE A 95 -18.08 13.13 -8.35
C PHE A 95 -16.96 12.19 -8.80
N HIS A 96 -16.94 11.74 -10.06
CA HIS A 96 -15.87 10.85 -10.56
C HIS A 96 -14.49 11.53 -10.50
N VAL A 97 -14.40 12.79 -10.93
CA VAL A 97 -13.14 13.55 -10.88
C VAL A 97 -12.71 13.75 -9.43
N ALA A 98 -13.60 14.17 -8.54
CA ALA A 98 -13.29 14.34 -7.12
C ALA A 98 -12.84 13.02 -6.46
N TRP A 99 -13.53 11.91 -6.76
CA TRP A 99 -13.17 10.57 -6.30
C TRP A 99 -11.78 10.16 -6.78
N LEU A 100 -11.52 10.27 -8.08
CA LEU A 100 -10.22 9.93 -8.66
C LEU A 100 -9.10 10.80 -8.09
N THR A 101 -9.32 12.11 -7.99
CA THR A 101 -8.35 13.03 -7.40
C THR A 101 -8.07 12.71 -5.94
N LEU A 102 -9.09 12.43 -5.13
CA LEU A 102 -8.92 12.08 -3.72
C LEU A 102 -8.09 10.79 -3.57
N LEU A 103 -8.49 9.71 -4.26
CA LEU A 103 -7.81 8.43 -4.17
C LEU A 103 -6.40 8.49 -4.77
N ALA A 104 -6.21 9.19 -5.89
CA ALA A 104 -4.88 9.42 -6.46
C ALA A 104 -4.00 10.24 -5.50
N SER A 105 -4.55 11.29 -4.87
CA SER A 105 -3.83 12.12 -3.90
C SER A 105 -3.42 11.34 -2.65
N VAL A 106 -4.31 10.51 -2.08
CA VAL A 106 -4.00 9.65 -0.93
C VAL A 106 -2.92 8.63 -1.29
N THR A 107 -3.07 7.93 -2.42
CA THR A 107 -2.10 6.90 -2.83
C THR A 107 -0.74 7.49 -3.25
N LEU A 108 -0.75 8.70 -3.83
CA LEU A 108 0.45 9.49 -4.09
C LEU A 108 1.16 9.85 -2.79
N PHE A 109 0.43 10.35 -1.79
CA PHE A 109 0.99 10.67 -0.47
C PHE A 109 1.66 9.44 0.16
N LEU A 110 0.98 8.29 0.17
CA LEU A 110 1.54 7.04 0.68
C LEU A 110 2.81 6.63 -0.08
N GLY A 111 2.82 6.78 -1.41
CA GLY A 111 4.01 6.51 -2.22
C GLY A 111 5.19 7.43 -1.91
N LEU A 112 4.94 8.71 -1.63
CA LEU A 112 5.97 9.68 -1.23
C LEU A 112 6.52 9.36 0.16
N VAL A 113 5.65 9.09 1.14
CA VAL A 113 6.06 8.71 2.50
C VAL A 113 6.86 7.40 2.48
N GLU A 114 6.51 6.48 1.58
CA GLU A 114 7.22 5.21 1.47
C GLU A 114 8.69 5.37 1.04
N LEU A 115 9.06 6.43 0.32
CA LEU A 115 10.45 6.64 -0.11
C LEU A 115 11.41 6.67 1.09
N ASP A 116 11.06 7.48 2.09
CA ASP A 116 11.82 7.60 3.33
C ASP A 116 11.58 6.44 4.28
N PHE A 117 10.33 5.96 4.40
CA PHE A 117 10.03 4.81 5.25
C PHE A 117 10.81 3.57 4.82
N TYR A 118 10.92 3.32 3.52
CA TYR A 118 11.67 2.18 3.00
C TYR A 118 13.17 2.31 3.29
N ARG A 119 13.72 3.52 3.20
CA ARG A 119 15.13 3.79 3.50
C ARG A 119 15.48 3.41 4.93
N GLU A 120 14.62 3.79 5.89
CA GLU A 120 14.85 3.54 7.31
C GLU A 120 14.56 2.09 7.74
N PHE A 121 13.46 1.51 7.23
CA PHE A 121 12.98 0.21 7.72
C PHE A 121 13.29 -0.97 6.79
N GLN A 122 13.79 -0.73 5.57
CA GLN A 122 14.03 -1.75 4.53
C GLN A 122 12.81 -2.64 4.27
N GLN A 123 11.62 -2.09 4.53
CA GLN A 123 10.33 -2.75 4.41
C GLN A 123 9.33 -1.76 3.82
N ARG A 124 8.35 -2.30 3.08
CA ARG A 124 7.20 -1.52 2.60
C ARG A 124 6.35 -1.01 3.76
N LEU A 125 5.49 -0.04 3.49
CA LEU A 125 4.50 0.42 4.45
C LEU A 125 3.67 -0.76 4.97
N ASN A 126 3.82 -1.05 6.27
CA ASN A 126 3.26 -2.23 6.93
C ASN A 126 2.67 -1.88 8.31
N SER A 127 2.43 -2.88 9.15
CA SER A 127 1.80 -2.67 10.46
C SER A 127 2.66 -1.85 11.44
N LEU A 128 3.98 -1.74 11.24
CA LEU A 128 4.87 -0.91 12.05
C LEU A 128 4.44 0.56 12.00
N PHE A 129 3.97 1.04 10.86
CA PHE A 129 3.44 2.39 10.71
C PHE A 129 2.34 2.69 11.74
N PHE A 130 1.41 1.75 11.94
CA PHE A 130 0.33 1.91 12.93
C PHE A 130 0.77 1.65 14.37
N GLN A 131 1.81 0.84 14.58
CA GLN A 131 2.35 0.56 15.91
C GLN A 131 3.04 1.80 16.46
N TYR A 132 3.97 2.41 15.71
CA TYR A 132 4.67 3.61 16.13
C TYR A 132 3.70 4.77 16.43
N LEU A 133 2.70 4.97 15.57
CA LEU A 133 1.73 6.05 15.77
C LEU A 133 0.89 5.88 17.05
N ASN A 134 0.67 4.65 17.52
CA ASN A 134 -0.11 4.39 18.73
C ASN A 134 0.71 4.34 20.02
N GLU A 135 1.97 3.89 19.96
CA GLU A 135 2.82 3.75 21.15
C GLU A 135 3.37 5.09 21.65
N ALA A 136 3.79 5.98 20.75
CA ALA A 136 4.36 7.29 21.11
C ALA A 136 4.07 8.36 20.05
N PRO A 137 2.80 8.77 19.86
CA PRO A 137 2.39 9.67 18.77
C PRO A 137 3.14 11.01 18.79
N ALA A 138 3.28 11.63 19.97
CA ALA A 138 3.94 12.94 20.09
C ALA A 138 5.42 12.88 19.71
N THR A 139 6.12 11.84 20.15
CA THR A 139 7.53 11.63 19.83
C THR A 139 7.73 11.36 18.34
N VAL A 140 6.91 10.48 17.75
CA VAL A 140 6.99 10.11 16.33
C VAL A 140 6.68 11.31 15.43
N VAL A 141 5.66 12.11 15.76
CA VAL A 141 5.35 13.33 15.00
C VAL A 141 6.47 14.36 15.13
N SER A 142 7.06 14.52 16.32
CA SER A 142 8.21 15.40 16.52
C SER A 142 9.44 14.93 15.73
N MET A 143 9.70 13.63 15.72
CA MET A 143 10.76 13.01 14.92
C MET A 143 10.52 13.20 13.42
N LEU A 144 9.29 13.05 12.94
CA LEU A 144 8.95 13.30 11.54
C LEU A 144 9.14 14.77 11.16
N TRP A 145 8.69 15.69 12.02
CA TRP A 145 8.75 17.13 11.75
C TRP A 145 10.18 17.68 11.70
N HIS A 146 11.06 17.19 12.57
CA HIS A 146 12.46 17.64 12.64
C HIS A 146 13.41 16.77 11.81
N GLY A 147 13.08 15.49 11.60
CA GLY A 147 13.90 14.54 10.85
C GLY A 147 13.71 14.61 9.34
N PHE A 148 12.54 15.05 8.87
CA PHE A 148 12.24 15.12 7.44
C PHE A 148 11.77 16.52 7.03
N PRO A 149 12.01 16.94 5.77
CA PRO A 149 11.52 18.21 5.25
C PRO A 149 10.00 18.16 4.96
N VAL A 150 9.18 17.94 5.99
CA VAL A 150 7.73 17.68 5.90
C VAL A 150 7.01 18.75 5.09
N VAL A 151 7.35 20.03 5.29
CA VAL A 151 6.72 21.14 4.54
C VAL A 151 6.99 21.03 3.04
N ARG A 152 8.20 20.62 2.63
CA ARG A 152 8.54 20.46 1.20
C ARG A 152 7.77 19.28 0.61
N TYR A 153 7.65 18.17 1.33
CA TYR A 153 6.88 17.02 0.90
C TYR A 153 5.38 17.31 0.80
N LEU A 154 4.80 18.01 1.78
CA LEU A 154 3.40 18.42 1.74
C LEU A 154 3.12 19.41 0.61
N ALA A 155 4.04 20.37 0.36
CA ALA A 155 3.91 21.30 -0.76
C ALA A 155 4.00 20.58 -2.12
N GLY A 156 4.96 19.66 -2.29
CA GLY A 156 5.10 18.85 -3.49
C GLY A 156 3.89 17.93 -3.71
N TRP A 157 3.41 17.28 -2.65
CA TRP A 157 2.20 16.46 -2.67
C TRP A 157 0.97 17.27 -3.07
N LEU A 158 0.78 18.46 -2.51
CA LEU A 158 -0.34 19.34 -2.83
C LEU A 158 -0.27 19.78 -4.31
N LEU A 159 0.91 20.19 -4.78
CA LEU A 159 1.13 20.58 -6.17
C LEU A 159 0.78 19.42 -7.12
N LEU A 160 1.30 18.23 -6.87
CA LEU A 160 1.02 17.04 -7.69
C LEU A 160 -0.46 16.63 -7.63
N SER A 161 -1.11 16.78 -6.47
CA SER A 161 -2.55 16.51 -6.32
C SER A 161 -3.40 17.49 -7.13
N VAL A 162 -3.03 18.78 -7.14
CA VAL A 162 -3.65 19.81 -7.98
C VAL A 162 -3.41 19.51 -9.46
N LEU A 163 -2.21 19.09 -9.85
CA LEU A 163 -1.90 18.67 -11.21
C LEU A 163 -2.76 17.49 -11.65
N LEU A 164 -2.91 16.46 -10.80
CA LEU A 164 -3.77 15.31 -11.07
C LEU A 164 -5.24 15.72 -11.23
N PHE A 165 -5.73 16.66 -10.41
CA PHE A 165 -7.07 17.24 -10.58
C PHE A 165 -7.24 17.87 -11.96
N TYR A 166 -6.28 18.70 -12.39
CA TYR A 166 -6.32 19.30 -13.73
C TYR A 166 -6.24 18.24 -14.83
N VAL A 167 -5.40 17.21 -14.69
CA VAL A 167 -5.30 16.10 -15.66
C VAL A 167 -6.65 15.37 -15.79
N PHE A 168 -7.28 14.96 -14.69
CA PHE A 168 -8.59 14.30 -14.76
C PHE A 168 -9.68 15.22 -15.31
N ARG A 169 -9.62 16.52 -15.02
CA ARG A 169 -10.54 17.51 -15.59
C ARG A 169 -10.31 17.71 -17.08
N CYS A 170 -9.06 17.69 -17.54
CA CYS A 170 -8.71 17.72 -18.96
C CYS A 170 -9.21 16.46 -19.67
N ILE A 171 -9.06 15.28 -19.08
CA ILE A 171 -9.58 14.02 -19.61
C ILE A 171 -11.11 14.07 -19.70
N ASP A 172 -11.81 14.57 -18.68
CA ASP A 172 -13.26 14.75 -18.71
C ASP A 172 -13.69 15.72 -19.83
N ARG A 173 -12.97 16.84 -20.00
CA ARG A 173 -13.22 17.81 -21.08
C ARG A 173 -12.96 17.22 -22.46
N TRP A 174 -11.87 16.47 -22.63
CA TRP A 174 -11.51 15.80 -23.89
C TRP A 174 -12.51 14.70 -24.25
N ALA A 175 -12.88 13.85 -23.29
CA ALA A 175 -13.91 12.83 -23.47
C ALA A 175 -15.27 13.45 -23.82
N SER A 176 -15.55 14.67 -23.32
CA SER A 176 -16.77 15.42 -23.62
C SER A 176 -16.71 16.23 -24.92
N SER A 177 -15.53 16.67 -25.39
CA SER A 177 -15.41 17.51 -26.60
C SER A 177 -15.63 16.70 -27.87
N GLN A 178 -15.33 15.39 -27.87
CA GLN A 178 -15.73 14.46 -28.95
C GLN A 178 -17.24 14.39 -29.17
N GLN A 179 -18.05 14.94 -28.27
CA GLN A 179 -19.49 15.04 -28.41
C GLN A 179 -19.94 16.22 -29.28
N GLN A 180 -19.17 17.30 -29.35
CA GLN A 180 -19.56 18.51 -30.10
C GLN A 180 -19.28 18.40 -31.60
N ALA A 181 -18.35 17.52 -32.01
CA ALA A 181 -18.02 17.31 -33.42
C ALA A 181 -19.10 16.52 -34.20
N VAL A 182 -20.04 15.86 -33.51
CA VAL A 182 -21.13 15.10 -34.13
C VAL A 182 -22.46 15.71 -33.68
N ALA A 183 -22.78 16.87 -34.24
CA ALA A 183 -24.06 17.53 -34.05
C ALA A 183 -25.15 16.81 -34.86
N THR A 184 -25.70 15.73 -34.32
CA THR A 184 -27.00 15.19 -34.74
C THR A 184 -28.04 15.39 -33.64
N PRO A 185 -29.31 15.71 -33.97
CA PRO A 185 -30.20 16.38 -33.02
C PRO A 185 -30.87 15.45 -32.00
N VAL A 186 -30.66 14.13 -32.09
CA VAL A 186 -31.30 13.16 -31.18
C VAL A 186 -30.29 12.06 -30.87
N VAL A 187 -29.35 12.35 -29.97
CA VAL A 187 -28.45 11.31 -29.47
C VAL A 187 -29.22 10.49 -28.43
N ALA A 188 -29.86 9.41 -28.87
CA ALA A 188 -30.49 8.44 -27.99
C ALA A 188 -29.43 7.88 -27.03
N ALA A 189 -29.66 8.02 -25.73
CA ALA A 189 -28.83 7.39 -24.72
C ALA A 189 -28.79 5.88 -24.98
N ALA A 190 -27.60 5.27 -24.91
CA ALA A 190 -27.45 3.84 -25.15
C ALA A 190 -28.46 3.05 -24.31
N PRO A 191 -29.29 2.19 -24.93
CA PRO A 191 -30.33 1.48 -24.23
C PRO A 191 -29.73 0.48 -23.23
N TRP A 192 -30.53 0.08 -22.24
CA TRP A 192 -30.04 -0.75 -21.12
C TRP A 192 -29.42 -2.08 -21.60
N TYR A 193 -29.96 -2.66 -22.68
CA TYR A 193 -29.46 -3.91 -23.26
C TYR A 193 -28.07 -3.79 -23.91
N VAL A 194 -27.58 -2.57 -24.21
CA VAL A 194 -26.19 -2.34 -24.61
C VAL A 194 -25.31 -2.07 -23.40
N ARG A 195 -25.84 -1.33 -22.41
CA ARG A 195 -25.10 -0.98 -21.18
C ARG A 195 -24.76 -2.18 -20.31
N VAL A 196 -25.67 -3.13 -20.16
CA VAL A 196 -25.47 -4.31 -19.32
C VAL A 196 -24.32 -5.19 -19.83
N PRO A 197 -24.24 -5.59 -21.12
CA PRO A 197 -23.09 -6.32 -21.64
C PRO A 197 -21.77 -5.56 -21.49
N VAL A 198 -21.76 -4.24 -21.77
CA VAL A 198 -20.56 -3.41 -21.61
C VAL A 198 -20.11 -3.37 -20.15
N PHE A 199 -21.05 -3.19 -19.22
CA PHE A 199 -20.78 -3.27 -17.79
C PHE A 199 -20.18 -4.62 -17.41
N LEU A 200 -20.76 -5.73 -17.88
CA LEU A 200 -20.24 -7.08 -17.59
C LEU A 200 -18.81 -7.26 -18.10
N VAL A 201 -18.51 -6.79 -19.32
CA VAL A 201 -17.15 -6.83 -19.87
C VAL A 201 -16.18 -5.99 -19.03
N CYS A 202 -16.55 -4.76 -18.69
CA CYS A 202 -15.74 -3.89 -17.83
C CYS A 202 -15.55 -4.49 -16.42
N LEU A 203 -16.58 -5.11 -15.86
CA LEU A 203 -16.54 -5.76 -14.55
C LEU A 203 -15.63 -6.99 -14.59
N LEU A 204 -15.74 -7.84 -15.62
CA LEU A 204 -14.86 -9.00 -15.80
C LEU A 204 -13.40 -8.57 -15.95
N ALA A 205 -13.15 -7.52 -16.74
CA ALA A 205 -11.81 -6.95 -16.87
C ALA A 205 -11.29 -6.41 -15.52
N ALA A 206 -12.10 -5.64 -14.78
CA ALA A 206 -11.72 -5.13 -13.47
C ALA A 206 -11.48 -6.25 -12.45
N VAL A 207 -12.27 -7.32 -12.46
CA VAL A 207 -12.10 -8.50 -11.60
C VAL A 207 -10.82 -9.26 -11.97
N ALA A 208 -10.54 -9.44 -13.27
CA ALA A 208 -9.31 -10.09 -13.72
C ALA A 208 -8.06 -9.30 -13.28
N LEU A 209 -8.07 -7.97 -13.46
CA LEU A 209 -7.00 -7.08 -12.99
C LEU A 209 -6.90 -7.12 -11.46
N ALA A 210 -8.03 -7.09 -10.74
CA ALA A 210 -8.07 -7.14 -9.28
C ALA A 210 -7.58 -8.48 -8.72
N ARG A 211 -7.80 -9.60 -9.42
CA ARG A 211 -7.21 -10.90 -9.06
C ARG A 211 -5.71 -10.95 -9.35
N GLY A 212 -5.25 -10.22 -10.37
CA GLY A 212 -3.84 -10.13 -10.77
C GLY A 212 -3.24 -11.44 -11.31
N THR A 213 -4.04 -12.50 -11.46
CA THR A 213 -3.66 -13.80 -12.02
C THR A 213 -4.82 -14.40 -12.81
N LEU A 214 -4.51 -15.01 -13.95
CA LEU A 214 -5.47 -15.78 -14.76
C LEU A 214 -5.41 -17.28 -14.42
N GLN A 215 -4.46 -17.70 -13.58
CA GLN A 215 -4.33 -19.09 -13.16
C GLN A 215 -5.41 -19.46 -12.14
N GLN A 216 -5.78 -20.74 -12.12
CA GLN A 216 -6.65 -21.28 -11.08
C GLN A 216 -5.92 -21.22 -9.73
N GLY A 217 -6.43 -20.43 -8.79
CA GLY A 217 -5.81 -20.26 -7.49
C GLY A 217 -6.31 -19.03 -6.72
N PRO A 218 -5.84 -18.84 -5.48
CA PRO A 218 -6.16 -17.64 -4.70
C PRO A 218 -5.72 -16.37 -5.44
N PRO A 219 -6.39 -15.22 -5.19
CA PRO A 219 -5.98 -13.94 -5.77
C PRO A 219 -4.54 -13.59 -5.38
N LEU A 220 -3.90 -12.71 -6.17
CA LEU A 220 -2.50 -12.30 -5.99
C LEU A 220 -2.20 -12.00 -4.51
N ARG A 221 -1.24 -12.72 -3.92
CA ARG A 221 -0.79 -12.50 -2.53
C ARG A 221 0.55 -11.77 -2.55
N TRP A 222 0.89 -11.10 -1.45
CA TRP A 222 2.17 -10.41 -1.30
C TRP A 222 3.37 -11.33 -1.56
N GLY A 223 3.29 -12.62 -1.20
CA GLY A 223 4.35 -13.61 -1.45
C GLY A 223 4.66 -13.84 -2.95
N ALA A 224 3.74 -13.50 -3.86
CA ALA A 224 4.00 -13.60 -5.30
C ALA A 224 5.01 -12.55 -5.82
N ALA A 225 5.35 -11.53 -5.01
CA ALA A 225 6.41 -10.58 -5.32
C ALA A 225 7.82 -11.10 -4.94
N TYR A 226 7.90 -12.15 -4.11
CA TYR A 226 9.18 -12.70 -3.63
C TYR A 226 9.65 -13.83 -4.55
N THR A 227 10.37 -13.46 -5.61
CA THR A 227 10.83 -14.40 -6.65
C THR A 227 12.35 -14.47 -6.79
N THR A 228 13.09 -13.64 -6.07
CA THR A 228 14.54 -13.49 -6.18
C THR A 228 15.20 -13.53 -4.81
N ASP A 229 16.54 -13.63 -4.78
CA ASP A 229 17.31 -13.60 -3.53
C ASP A 229 17.52 -12.17 -2.99
N SER A 230 17.23 -11.14 -3.81
CA SER A 230 17.31 -9.74 -3.38
C SER A 230 16.03 -9.30 -2.68
N LEU A 231 16.16 -8.97 -1.38
CA LEU A 231 15.05 -8.42 -0.60
C LEU A 231 14.51 -7.13 -1.23
N PHE A 232 15.40 -6.23 -1.67
CA PHE A 232 14.99 -4.97 -2.30
C PHE A 232 14.22 -5.20 -3.59
N ALA A 233 14.67 -6.09 -4.48
CA ALA A 233 13.94 -6.41 -5.70
C ALA A 233 12.56 -7.00 -5.38
N ASN A 234 12.47 -7.94 -4.44
CA ASN A 234 11.19 -8.53 -4.04
C ASN A 234 10.22 -7.49 -3.47
N GLN A 235 10.71 -6.63 -2.57
CA GLN A 235 9.92 -5.54 -2.02
C GLN A 235 9.54 -4.56 -3.14
N LEU A 236 10.40 -4.26 -4.11
CA LEU A 236 10.13 -3.37 -5.24
C LEU A 236 8.90 -3.83 -6.08
N GLY A 237 8.66 -5.14 -6.12
CA GLY A 237 7.48 -5.74 -6.75
C GLY A 237 6.15 -5.48 -6.03
N LEU A 238 6.16 -5.03 -4.77
CA LEU A 238 4.93 -4.67 -4.04
C LEU A 238 4.46 -3.23 -4.36
N ASN A 239 3.25 -2.91 -3.90
CA ASN A 239 2.69 -1.56 -3.95
C ASN A 239 2.41 -1.06 -2.52
N ALA A 240 2.84 0.17 -2.21
CA ALA A 240 2.73 0.82 -0.90
C ALA A 240 1.32 0.77 -0.32
N THR A 241 0.35 1.18 -1.15
CA THR A 241 -1.04 1.34 -0.73
C THR A 241 -1.66 -0.02 -0.43
N LEU A 242 -1.41 -1.02 -1.29
CA LEU A 242 -1.93 -2.38 -1.07
C LEU A 242 -1.31 -3.01 0.18
N SER A 243 0.00 -2.83 0.38
CA SER A 243 0.71 -3.36 1.55
C SER A 243 0.18 -2.74 2.85
N LEU A 244 -0.01 -1.42 2.88
CA LEU A 244 -0.56 -0.71 4.03
C LEU A 244 -2.03 -1.07 4.25
N ALA A 245 -2.84 -1.24 3.20
CA ALA A 245 -4.24 -1.63 3.31
C ALA A 245 -4.39 -3.04 3.89
N ASP A 246 -3.56 -4.00 3.46
CA ASP A 246 -3.52 -5.35 4.02
C ASP A 246 -3.09 -5.31 5.50
N ALA A 247 -2.06 -4.52 5.82
CA ALA A 247 -1.60 -4.33 7.20
C ALA A 247 -2.66 -3.66 8.09
N ALA A 248 -3.38 -2.65 7.58
CA ALA A 248 -4.47 -1.99 8.28
C ALA A 248 -5.61 -2.97 8.55
N LYS A 249 -5.99 -3.76 7.54
CA LYS A 249 -7.02 -4.79 7.71
C LYS A 249 -6.64 -5.80 8.79
N GLU A 250 -5.38 -6.23 8.83
CA GLU A 250 -4.90 -7.12 9.88
C GLU A 250 -4.89 -6.43 11.25
N TYR A 251 -4.39 -5.21 11.33
CA TYR A 251 -4.28 -4.42 12.56
C TYR A 251 -5.65 -4.10 13.19
N PHE A 252 -6.64 -3.69 12.39
CA PHE A 252 -7.99 -3.36 12.85
C PHE A 252 -8.92 -4.56 12.94
N SER A 253 -8.60 -5.69 12.29
CA SER A 253 -9.39 -6.90 12.48
C SER A 253 -9.23 -7.42 13.90
N SER A 254 -10.33 -7.86 14.49
CA SER A 254 -10.39 -8.51 15.82
C SER A 254 -9.57 -9.81 15.92
N ARG A 255 -8.80 -10.19 14.90
CA ARG A 255 -7.83 -11.31 14.97
C ARG A 255 -6.76 -11.09 16.03
N ARG A 256 -6.43 -9.85 16.40
CA ARG A 256 -5.55 -9.60 17.56
C ARG A 256 -6.18 -10.07 18.88
N ALA A 257 -7.50 -10.12 19.00
CA ALA A 257 -8.16 -10.75 20.15
C ALA A 257 -7.98 -12.27 20.20
N ASN A 258 -7.65 -12.93 19.07
CA ASN A 258 -7.36 -14.37 19.02
C ASN A 258 -5.86 -14.69 19.14
N VAL A 259 -4.95 -13.81 18.69
CA VAL A 259 -3.49 -14.02 18.81
C VAL A 259 -3.00 -13.74 20.24
N ARG A 260 -3.71 -12.90 21.01
CA ARG A 260 -3.46 -12.70 22.45
C ARG A 260 -4.40 -13.50 23.36
N ARG A 261 -5.12 -14.50 22.85
CA ARG A 261 -5.67 -15.51 23.75
C ARG A 261 -4.48 -16.33 24.22
N ALA A 262 -4.18 -16.24 25.51
CA ALA A 262 -3.29 -17.18 26.16
C ALA A 262 -3.88 -18.58 25.91
N THR A 263 -3.36 -19.28 24.91
CA THR A 263 -3.74 -20.66 24.59
C THR A 263 -3.26 -21.62 25.66
N LEU A 264 -2.34 -21.16 26.51
CA LEU A 264 -1.77 -21.84 27.65
C LEU A 264 -2.14 -21.10 28.94
N THR A 265 -2.39 -21.85 30.01
CA THR A 265 -2.49 -21.24 31.34
C THR A 265 -1.14 -20.63 31.73
N GLY A 266 -1.13 -19.67 32.65
CA GLY A 266 0.13 -19.07 33.13
C GLY A 266 1.09 -20.12 33.72
N ALA A 267 0.56 -21.19 34.30
CA ALA A 267 1.34 -22.32 34.81
C ALA A 267 1.97 -23.13 33.66
N ASP A 268 1.22 -23.46 32.62
CA ASP A 268 1.72 -24.24 31.47
C ASP A 268 2.78 -23.47 30.68
N ALA A 269 2.54 -22.17 30.46
CA ALA A 269 3.51 -21.29 29.82
C ALA A 269 4.81 -21.21 30.62
N THR A 270 4.72 -21.03 31.94
CA THR A 270 5.87 -21.00 32.84
C THR A 270 6.63 -22.32 32.84
N GLY A 271 5.91 -23.45 32.89
CA GLY A 271 6.50 -24.79 32.83
C GLY A 271 7.23 -25.06 31.51
N THR A 272 6.61 -24.72 30.38
CA THR A 272 7.20 -24.90 29.04
C THR A 272 8.49 -24.10 28.90
N VAL A 273 8.46 -22.82 29.33
CA VAL A 273 9.65 -21.95 29.28
C VAL A 273 10.76 -22.45 30.21
N ARG A 274 10.41 -22.94 31.42
CA ARG A 274 11.38 -23.55 32.34
C ARG A 274 12.07 -24.75 31.71
N THR A 275 11.32 -25.63 31.04
CA THR A 275 11.88 -26.79 30.33
C THR A 275 12.79 -26.39 29.16
N MET A 276 12.45 -25.31 28.44
CA MET A 276 13.28 -24.82 27.33
C MET A 276 14.57 -24.15 27.81
N LEU A 277 14.55 -23.51 28.99
CA LEU A 277 15.63 -22.64 29.45
C LEU A 277 16.56 -23.28 30.49
N LEU A 278 16.09 -24.18 31.35
CA LEU A 278 16.90 -24.79 32.40
C LEU A 278 17.81 -25.89 31.84
N ALA A 279 19.12 -25.70 32.01
CA ALA A 279 20.09 -26.77 31.78
C ALA A 279 20.12 -27.77 32.95
N ALA A 280 20.72 -28.94 32.74
CA ALA A 280 20.74 -30.03 33.72
C ALA A 280 21.48 -29.69 35.03
N ASP A 281 22.37 -28.69 35.01
CA ASP A 281 23.17 -28.19 36.13
C ASP A 281 22.64 -26.88 36.74
N GLU A 282 21.42 -26.48 36.36
CA GLU A 282 20.78 -25.26 36.85
C GLU A 282 19.60 -25.60 37.77
N GLN A 283 19.50 -24.87 38.88
CA GLN A 283 18.38 -24.95 39.81
C GLN A 283 17.61 -23.64 39.86
N LEU A 284 16.28 -23.73 39.85
CA LEU A 284 15.42 -22.56 40.04
C LEU A 284 15.57 -22.00 41.46
N VAL A 285 15.58 -20.67 41.55
CA VAL A 285 15.65 -19.92 42.80
C VAL A 285 14.46 -18.98 42.85
N ASP A 286 13.76 -18.92 43.98
CA ASP A 286 12.57 -18.07 44.19
C ASP A 286 11.48 -18.25 43.12
N ALA A 287 11.19 -19.51 42.77
CA ALA A 287 10.30 -19.89 41.66
C ALA A 287 8.86 -19.35 41.78
N GLU A 288 8.45 -18.86 42.96
CA GLU A 288 7.13 -18.26 43.20
C GLU A 288 7.08 -16.76 42.89
N THR A 289 8.21 -16.04 43.00
CA THR A 289 8.29 -14.59 42.75
C THR A 289 9.01 -14.27 41.45
N ALA A 290 9.88 -15.15 40.96
CA ALA A 290 10.61 -15.00 39.72
C ALA A 290 10.42 -16.23 38.81
N THR A 291 9.87 -16.00 37.61
CA THR A 291 9.45 -17.05 36.67
C THR A 291 10.59 -17.98 36.25
N VAL A 292 11.81 -17.45 36.03
CA VAL A 292 12.96 -18.20 35.49
C VAL A 292 14.28 -17.88 36.22
N ARG A 293 14.23 -17.29 37.41
CA ARG A 293 15.48 -17.04 38.15
C ARG A 293 16.13 -18.39 38.48
N ARG A 294 17.40 -18.52 38.13
CA ARG A 294 18.15 -19.78 38.27
C ARG A 294 19.55 -19.52 38.78
N ARG A 295 20.10 -20.52 39.46
CA ARG A 295 21.50 -20.60 39.86
C ARG A 295 22.13 -21.74 39.08
N ALA A 296 23.10 -21.40 38.24
CA ALA A 296 23.96 -22.38 37.59
C ALA A 296 25.03 -22.83 38.59
N SER A 297 25.25 -24.13 38.69
CA SER A 297 26.35 -24.71 39.47
C SER A 297 27.22 -25.55 38.53
N PRO A 298 28.03 -24.90 37.67
CA PRO A 298 28.81 -25.59 36.67
C PRO A 298 29.76 -26.60 37.34
N GLY A 299 29.87 -27.79 36.75
CA GLY A 299 30.80 -28.82 37.23
C GLY A 299 32.26 -28.35 37.21
N ALA A 300 33.13 -29.00 37.98
CA ALA A 300 34.53 -28.60 38.18
C ALA A 300 35.35 -28.41 36.88
N ALA A 301 34.94 -29.03 35.76
CA ALA A 301 35.57 -28.87 34.44
C ALA A 301 35.23 -27.54 33.73
N GLY A 302 34.15 -26.85 34.10
CA GLY A 302 33.68 -25.60 33.48
C GLY A 302 33.91 -24.34 34.32
N ALA A 303 34.51 -24.48 35.51
CA ALA A 303 34.76 -23.36 36.41
C ALA A 303 35.92 -22.50 35.89
N LEU A 304 35.58 -21.39 35.24
CA LEU A 304 36.56 -20.37 34.85
C LEU A 304 37.02 -19.58 36.08
N ALA A 305 38.29 -19.18 36.09
CA ALA A 305 38.79 -18.22 37.06
C ALA A 305 37.98 -16.91 37.00
N ILE A 306 37.83 -16.24 38.14
CA ILE A 306 37.13 -14.95 38.22
C ILE A 306 37.87 -13.95 37.33
N LYS A 307 37.16 -13.34 36.38
CA LYS A 307 37.68 -12.35 35.42
C LYS A 307 36.85 -11.08 35.48
N ASN A 308 37.46 -9.98 35.05
CA ASN A 308 36.74 -8.73 34.82
C ASN A 308 35.81 -8.88 33.61
N ILE A 309 34.57 -8.40 33.74
CA ILE A 309 33.60 -8.34 32.64
C ILE A 309 33.59 -6.91 32.10
N VAL A 310 33.96 -6.75 30.83
CA VAL A 310 33.85 -5.47 30.12
C VAL A 310 32.73 -5.63 29.07
N ILE A 311 31.63 -4.91 29.26
CA ILE A 311 30.53 -4.86 28.30
C ILE A 311 30.65 -3.57 27.52
N ILE A 312 30.83 -3.69 26.20
CA ILE A 312 30.78 -2.54 25.29
C ILE A 312 29.42 -2.57 24.60
N LEU A 313 28.48 -1.76 25.08
CA LEU A 313 27.19 -1.59 24.43
C LEU A 313 27.37 -0.63 23.26
N MET A 314 27.19 -1.12 22.03
CA MET A 314 27.27 -0.31 20.83
C MET A 314 25.86 0.04 20.35
N GLU A 315 25.48 1.31 20.50
CA GLU A 315 24.17 1.80 20.08
C GLU A 315 24.03 1.73 18.55
N SER A 316 22.90 1.20 18.07
CA SER A 316 22.57 1.09 16.63
C SER A 316 23.57 0.31 15.77
N PHE A 317 24.43 -0.53 16.39
CA PHE A 317 25.42 -1.35 15.68
C PHE A 317 24.81 -2.65 15.17
N ALA A 318 24.01 -2.55 14.11
CA ALA A 318 23.39 -3.68 13.44
C ALA A 318 24.37 -4.42 12.52
N GLY A 319 24.10 -5.71 12.27
CA GLY A 319 25.02 -6.63 11.59
C GLY A 319 25.46 -6.19 10.18
N HIS A 320 24.64 -5.42 9.47
CA HIS A 320 24.97 -4.92 8.13
C HIS A 320 26.04 -3.82 8.12
N TYR A 321 26.37 -3.24 9.27
CA TYR A 321 27.54 -2.36 9.42
C TYR A 321 28.83 -3.12 9.73
N VAL A 322 28.75 -4.45 9.87
CA VAL A 322 29.88 -5.32 10.25
C VAL A 322 30.27 -6.18 9.05
N GLY A 323 31.29 -5.76 8.30
CA GLY A 323 31.74 -6.48 7.10
C GLY A 323 32.16 -7.95 7.33
N ALA A 324 32.45 -8.35 8.56
CA ALA A 324 32.71 -9.75 8.91
C ALA A 324 31.43 -10.62 9.01
N LEU A 325 30.25 -10.01 9.07
CA LEU A 325 28.95 -10.69 9.12
C LEU A 325 28.28 -10.83 7.75
N GLY A 326 28.94 -10.38 6.67
CA GLY A 326 28.46 -10.46 5.28
C GLY A 326 27.97 -9.12 4.77
#